data_AF-A0A4Y2TAN9-F1
#
_entry.id   AF-A0A4Y2TAN9-F1
#
_cell.length_a   1.000
_cell.length_b   1.000
_cell.length_c   1.000
_cell.angle_alpha   90.00
_cell.angle_beta   90.00
_cell.angle_gamma   90.00
#
_symmetry.space_group_name_H-M   'P 1'
#
loop_
_entity.id
_entity.type
_entity.pdbx_description
1 polymer ?
#
loop_
_entity_poly.entity_id
_entity_poly.type
_entity_poly.pdbx_seq_one_letter_code
_entity_poly.pdbx_strand_id
1 'polypeptide(L)'
;MKTFLCFSTFYLLISADICSAEATGSPKKPEVRGFCSRCPKNERPMDCAELMENSVSDSGMYTIYPRSRAAGGKSVEVYCDMANNGGGWTVIQRRGQYGNPEDYFVKNWNEYKEGFGDFKKEFWLGNEKIYYITNQGQYSIRLDMTHSNGNSSYTLYRNFWIDDEGAKYKLHISEASGIAGK
;
A
#
# COMPACT_ATOMS: atom_id res chain seq x y z
N MET A 1 -31.73 -3.14 13.62
CA MET A 1 -30.90 -1.91 13.61
C MET A 1 -29.91 -2.09 12.47
N LYS A 2 -30.10 -1.41 11.34
CA LYS A 2 -29.16 -1.47 10.21
C LYS A 2 -28.08 -0.44 10.49
N THR A 3 -26.87 -0.88 10.78
CA THR A 3 -25.72 0.02 10.88
C THR A 3 -25.34 0.38 9.46
N PHE A 4 -25.96 1.45 8.93
CA PHE A 4 -25.49 2.05 7.70
C PHE A 4 -24.06 2.50 7.94
N LEU A 5 -23.08 1.75 7.43
CA LEU A 5 -21.74 2.26 7.23
C LEU A 5 -21.92 3.57 6.44
N CYS A 6 -21.55 4.71 7.03
CA CYS A 6 -21.67 6.03 6.42
C CYS A 6 -20.73 6.22 5.21
N PHE A 7 -20.08 5.14 4.78
CA PHE A 7 -19.02 5.09 3.79
C PHE A 7 -19.37 4.12 2.68
N SER A 8 -19.25 4.61 1.44
CA SER A 8 -19.44 3.84 0.22
C SER A 8 -18.24 2.95 -0.08
N THR A 9 -17.02 3.42 0.21
CA THR A 9 -15.78 2.66 -0.05
C THR A 9 -14.66 3.11 0.89
N PHE A 10 -13.80 2.18 1.28
CA PHE A 10 -12.64 2.43 2.13
C PHE A 10 -11.43 1.64 1.62
N TYR A 11 -10.26 2.28 1.57
CA TYR A 11 -9.00 1.69 1.12
C TYR A 11 -7.90 1.95 2.14
N LEU A 12 -7.05 0.95 2.36
CA LEU A 12 -5.74 1.12 2.98
C LEU A 12 -4.68 0.86 1.93
N LEU A 13 -3.83 1.85 1.70
CA LEU A 13 -2.77 1.81 0.71
C LEU A 13 -1.44 2.07 1.39
N ILE A 14 -0.43 1.27 1.10
CA ILE A 14 0.94 1.54 1.52
C ILE A 14 1.80 1.85 0.31
N SER A 15 2.74 2.75 0.46
CA SER A 15 3.76 3.03 -0.56
C SER A 15 5.10 3.18 0.14
N ALA A 16 6.16 2.72 -0.53
CA ALA A 16 7.50 3.02 -0.06
C ALA A 16 7.69 4.54 -0.20
N ASP A 17 8.19 5.17 0.85
CA ASP A 17 8.70 6.52 0.71
C ASP A 17 10.00 6.41 -0.09
N ILE A 18 9.89 6.55 -1.41
CA ILE A 18 11.06 6.80 -2.24
C ILE A 18 11.67 8.05 -1.62
N CYS A 19 12.89 7.94 -1.09
CA CYS A 19 13.68 9.10 -0.75
C CYS A 19 13.63 10.01 -1.98
N SER A 20 12.83 11.09 -1.92
CA SER A 20 13.26 12.32 -2.57
C SER A 20 14.59 12.59 -1.91
N ALA A 21 15.68 12.23 -2.60
CA ALA A 21 16.98 12.70 -2.24
C ALA A 21 16.80 14.20 -2.02
N GLU A 22 16.91 14.65 -0.77
CA GLU A 22 17.02 16.07 -0.50
C GLU A 22 18.20 16.52 -1.33
N ALA A 23 17.92 17.26 -2.41
CA ALA A 23 18.91 17.91 -3.23
C ALA A 23 19.52 19.02 -2.36
N THR A 24 20.41 18.61 -1.46
CA THR A 24 21.34 19.49 -0.80
C THR A 24 22.30 19.96 -1.90
N GLY A 25 22.13 21.21 -2.34
CA GLY A 25 23.04 21.86 -3.29
C GLY A 25 24.49 21.82 -2.76
N SER A 26 25.56 21.82 -3.56
CA SER A 26 25.87 22.46 -4.86
C SER A 26 27.21 21.88 -5.39
N PRO A 27 27.92 22.38 -6.46
CA PRO A 27 27.58 23.11 -7.68
C PRO A 27 27.98 22.35 -9.00
N LYS A 28 27.68 22.98 -10.15
CA LYS A 28 27.65 22.50 -11.56
C LYS A 28 28.87 21.74 -12.14
N LYS A 29 28.60 20.77 -13.04
CA LYS A 29 29.43 20.44 -14.24
C LYS A 29 28.55 19.92 -15.40
N PRO A 30 29.02 20.01 -16.66
CA PRO A 30 28.30 20.61 -17.78
C PRO A 30 27.21 19.72 -18.40
N GLU A 31 26.28 20.41 -19.07
CA GLU A 31 25.23 19.88 -19.94
C GLU A 31 25.79 18.85 -20.95
N VAL A 32 25.52 17.57 -20.71
CA VAL A 32 25.59 16.55 -21.75
C VAL A 32 24.16 16.38 -22.28
N ARG A 33 23.90 16.92 -23.46
CA ARG A 33 22.69 16.59 -24.23
C ARG A 33 22.81 15.14 -24.67
N GLY A 34 22.13 14.25 -23.96
CA GLY A 34 22.07 12.84 -24.31
C GLY A 34 21.10 12.12 -23.38
N PHE A 35 20.01 11.63 -23.97
CA PHE A 35 18.97 10.75 -23.44
C PHE A 35 19.16 10.28 -21.99
N CYS A 36 18.20 10.61 -21.11
CA CYS A 36 17.97 9.80 -19.91
C CYS A 36 17.76 8.36 -20.37
N SER A 37 18.83 7.56 -20.28
CA SER A 37 18.77 6.12 -20.46
C SER A 37 17.73 5.63 -19.46
N ARG A 38 16.71 4.90 -19.92
CA ARG A 38 15.71 4.31 -19.02
C ARG A 38 16.44 3.62 -17.86
N CYS A 39 16.04 3.89 -16.62
CA CYS A 39 16.56 3.15 -15.47
C CYS A 39 16.45 1.65 -15.77
N PRO A 40 17.47 0.84 -15.43
CA PRO A 40 17.39 -0.61 -15.59
C PRO A 40 16.14 -1.12 -14.88
N LYS A 41 15.30 -1.88 -15.59
CA LYS A 41 14.08 -2.43 -15.01
C LYS A 41 14.45 -3.48 -13.95
N ASN A 42 13.82 -3.42 -12.79
CA ASN A 42 13.95 -4.48 -11.79
C ASN A 42 13.07 -5.68 -12.18
N GLU A 43 13.68 -6.81 -12.50
CA GLU A 43 12.97 -8.06 -12.83
C GLU A 43 12.17 -8.66 -11.65
N ARG A 44 12.51 -8.26 -10.42
CA ARG A 44 11.85 -8.70 -9.18
C ARG A 44 11.48 -7.49 -8.31
N PRO A 45 10.45 -6.74 -8.71
CA PRO A 45 10.03 -5.54 -7.98
C PRO A 45 9.55 -5.91 -6.57
N MET A 46 9.99 -5.16 -5.57
CA MET A 46 9.69 -5.48 -4.17
C MET A 46 8.31 -5.02 -3.70
N ASP A 47 7.69 -4.08 -4.43
CA ASP A 47 6.37 -3.52 -4.18
C ASP A 47 5.83 -2.82 -5.46
N CYS A 48 4.65 -2.19 -5.33
CA CYS A 48 4.02 -1.45 -6.42
C CYS A 48 4.76 -0.16 -6.83
N ALA A 49 5.57 0.43 -5.94
CA ALA A 49 6.33 1.63 -6.27
C ALA A 49 7.46 1.28 -7.26
N GLU A 50 8.19 0.19 -7.03
CA GLU A 50 9.21 -0.29 -8.00
C GLU A 50 8.59 -0.78 -9.32
N LEU A 51 7.37 -1.34 -9.29
CA LEU A 51 6.63 -1.63 -10.52
C LEU A 51 6.37 -0.35 -11.33
N MET A 52 5.98 0.73 -10.65
CA MET A 52 5.77 2.03 -11.31
C MET A 52 7.08 2.59 -11.89
N GLU A 53 8.21 2.45 -11.19
CA GLU A 53 9.54 2.80 -11.72
C GLU A 53 9.91 1.99 -12.97
N ASN A 54 9.45 0.74 -13.07
CA ASN A 54 9.55 -0.09 -14.28
C ASN A 54 8.64 0.38 -15.43
N SER A 55 7.99 1.55 -15.28
CA SER A 55 7.03 2.15 -16.21
C SER A 55 5.74 1.32 -16.34
N VAL A 56 5.35 0.59 -15.29
CA VAL A 56 4.03 -0.04 -15.21
C VAL A 56 3.02 1.01 -14.77
N SER A 57 2.01 1.27 -15.60
CA SER A 57 0.99 2.31 -15.36
C SER A 57 -0.41 1.77 -15.11
N ASP A 58 -0.66 0.48 -15.37
CA ASP A 58 -1.99 -0.10 -15.26
C ASP A 58 -2.24 -0.61 -13.84
N SER A 59 -3.32 -0.16 -13.21
CA SER A 59 -3.75 -0.71 -11.91
C SER A 59 -4.24 -2.16 -12.08
N GLY A 60 -3.88 -3.04 -11.16
CA GLY A 60 -4.18 -4.46 -11.30
C GLY A 60 -3.48 -5.35 -10.29
N MET A 61 -3.61 -6.66 -10.49
CA MET A 61 -2.92 -7.65 -9.68
C MET A 61 -1.50 -7.86 -10.21
N TYR A 62 -0.52 -7.86 -9.30
CA TYR A 62 0.88 -8.09 -9.62
C TYR A 62 1.52 -9.01 -8.60
N THR A 63 2.57 -9.70 -9.03
CA THR A 63 3.46 -10.43 -8.13
C THR A 63 4.65 -9.54 -7.78
N ILE A 64 4.87 -9.35 -6.49
CA ILE A 64 6.01 -8.62 -5.93
C ILE A 64 6.93 -9.58 -5.15
N TYR A 65 8.16 -9.15 -4.90
CA TYR A 65 9.19 -9.94 -4.24
C TYR A 65 9.77 -9.16 -3.06
N PRO A 66 9.09 -9.17 -1.89
CA PRO A 66 9.59 -8.47 -0.73
C PRO A 66 11.01 -8.94 -0.35
N ARG A 67 11.88 -7.99 -0.06
CA ARG A 67 13.30 -8.18 0.29
C ARG A 67 13.54 -8.37 1.78
N SER A 68 12.52 -8.24 2.62
CA SER A 68 12.65 -8.49 4.06
C SER A 68 13.08 -9.92 4.32
N ARG A 69 13.95 -10.13 5.33
CA ARG A 69 14.40 -11.48 5.71
C ARG A 69 13.24 -12.40 6.08
N ALA A 70 12.19 -11.83 6.68
CA ALA A 70 10.97 -12.54 7.06
C ALA A 70 10.25 -13.18 5.88
N ALA A 71 10.27 -12.55 4.69
CA ALA A 71 9.65 -13.11 3.51
C ALA A 71 10.32 -14.42 3.05
N GLY A 72 11.57 -14.68 3.44
CA GLY A 72 12.30 -15.89 3.08
C GLY A 72 12.43 -16.10 1.57
N GLY A 73 12.42 -15.02 0.79
CA GLY A 73 12.47 -15.05 -0.68
C GLY A 73 11.15 -15.43 -1.36
N LYS A 74 10.04 -15.59 -0.61
CA LYS A 74 8.72 -15.85 -1.17
C LYS A 74 8.17 -14.62 -1.89
N SER A 75 7.46 -14.84 -2.99
CA SER A 75 6.71 -13.80 -3.68
C SER A 75 5.34 -13.59 -3.04
N VAL A 76 4.78 -12.40 -3.24
CA VAL A 76 3.46 -12.02 -2.73
C VAL A 76 2.61 -11.47 -3.88
N GLU A 77 1.37 -11.90 -3.96
CA GLU A 77 0.38 -11.32 -4.88
C GLU A 77 -0.30 -10.12 -4.21
N VAL A 78 -0.35 -8.99 -4.90
CA VAL A 78 -0.91 -7.73 -4.41
C VAL A 78 -1.76 -7.04 -5.48
N TYR A 79 -2.65 -6.15 -5.06
CA TYR A 79 -3.27 -5.18 -5.96
C TYR A 79 -2.49 -3.87 -5.94
N CYS A 80 -2.00 -3.43 -7.10
CA CYS A 80 -1.36 -2.14 -7.28
C CYS A 80 -2.35 -1.11 -7.83
N ASP A 81 -2.45 0.04 -7.16
CA ASP A 81 -3.07 1.23 -7.70
C ASP A 81 -1.99 2.16 -8.28
N MET A 82 -1.93 2.18 -9.61
CA MET A 82 -0.95 2.93 -10.39
C MET A 82 -1.49 4.28 -10.90
N ALA A 83 -2.79 4.54 -10.75
CA ALA A 83 -3.44 5.71 -11.35
C ALA A 83 -3.69 6.82 -10.34
N ASN A 84 -4.08 6.48 -9.11
CA ASN A 84 -4.54 7.49 -8.14
C ASN A 84 -3.38 8.06 -7.33
N ASN A 85 -3.43 9.36 -7.05
CA ASN A 85 -2.54 10.05 -6.10
C ASN A 85 -1.04 9.82 -6.36
N GLY A 86 -0.62 9.84 -7.63
CA GLY A 86 0.77 9.61 -8.03
C GLY A 86 1.15 8.15 -8.28
N GLY A 87 0.25 7.20 -8.03
CA GLY A 87 0.45 5.78 -8.31
C GLY A 87 1.46 5.09 -7.39
N GLY A 88 1.80 3.84 -7.71
CA GLY A 88 2.76 3.04 -6.95
C GLY A 88 2.23 2.49 -5.63
N TRP A 89 0.92 2.57 -5.40
CA TRP A 89 0.31 2.17 -4.14
C TRP A 89 0.06 0.67 -4.10
N THR A 90 0.56 0.02 -3.05
CA THR A 90 0.20 -1.36 -2.71
C THR A 90 -1.05 -1.34 -1.84
N VAL A 91 -2.18 -1.86 -2.34
CA VAL A 91 -3.43 -1.87 -1.58
C VAL A 91 -3.42 -3.06 -0.61
N ILE A 92 -3.52 -2.79 0.69
CA ILE A 92 -3.50 -3.82 1.74
C ILE A 92 -4.90 -4.18 2.24
N GLN A 93 -5.89 -3.30 2.02
CA GLN A 93 -7.29 -3.55 2.36
C GLN A 93 -8.21 -2.76 1.44
N ARG A 94 -9.35 -3.37 1.07
CA ARG A 94 -10.47 -2.69 0.42
C ARG A 94 -11.81 -3.10 1.05
N ARG A 95 -12.69 -2.13 1.33
CA ARG A 95 -14.10 -2.33 1.71
C ARG A 95 -15.04 -1.60 0.77
N GLY A 96 -16.22 -2.16 0.51
CA GLY A 96 -17.25 -1.52 -0.28
C GLY A 96 -18.48 -2.41 -0.49
N GLN A 97 -19.46 -1.91 -1.22
CA GLN A 97 -20.71 -2.64 -1.49
C GLN A 97 -20.52 -3.63 -2.64
N TYR A 98 -19.88 -4.77 -2.35
CA TYR A 98 -19.60 -5.84 -3.32
C TYR A 98 -20.47 -7.11 -3.15
N GLY A 99 -21.56 -7.00 -2.37
CA GLY A 99 -22.52 -8.08 -2.13
C GLY A 99 -22.13 -9.05 -1.00
N ASN A 100 -21.06 -8.77 -0.26
CA ASN A 100 -20.69 -9.51 0.94
C ASN A 100 -21.63 -9.15 2.11
N PRO A 101 -21.83 -10.08 3.08
CA PRO A 101 -22.61 -9.78 4.28
C PRO A 101 -21.89 -8.76 5.18
N GLU A 102 -22.63 -8.08 6.04
CA GLU A 102 -22.07 -7.04 6.95
C GLU A 102 -20.96 -7.58 7.86
N ASP A 103 -21.04 -8.86 8.24
CA ASP A 103 -20.09 -9.58 9.08
C ASP A 103 -18.95 -10.24 8.29
N TYR A 104 -18.78 -9.93 7.01
CA TYR A 104 -17.74 -10.55 6.16
C TYR A 104 -16.32 -10.41 6.73
N PHE A 105 -16.03 -9.34 7.49
CA PHE A 105 -14.73 -9.13 8.15
C PHE A 105 -14.65 -9.67 9.58
N VAL A 106 -15.69 -10.36 10.07
CA VAL A 106 -15.60 -11.16 11.29
C VAL A 106 -14.87 -12.45 10.93
N LYS A 107 -13.55 -12.44 11.18
CA LYS A 107 -12.59 -13.45 10.74
C LYS A 107 -11.69 -13.83 11.91
N ASN A 108 -11.20 -15.06 11.92
CA ASN A 108 -10.32 -15.56 12.97
C ASN A 108 -8.88 -15.07 12.79
N TRP A 109 -8.01 -15.35 13.78
CA TRP A 109 -6.62 -14.93 13.76
C TRP A 109 -5.85 -15.42 12.53
N ASN A 110 -6.04 -16.68 12.16
CA ASN A 110 -5.34 -17.28 11.02
C ASN A 110 -5.80 -16.67 9.69
N GLU A 111 -7.09 -16.33 9.57
CA GLU A 111 -7.60 -15.61 8.39
C GLU A 111 -7.01 -14.20 8.29
N TYR A 112 -6.86 -13.47 9.40
CA TYR A 112 -6.19 -12.16 9.38
C TYR A 112 -4.68 -12.26 9.14
N LYS A 113 -4.04 -13.32 9.63
CA LYS A 113 -2.63 -13.62 9.35
C LYS A 113 -2.40 -13.87 7.87
N GLU A 114 -3.14 -14.79 7.27
CA GLU A 114 -2.96 -15.23 5.89
C GLU A 114 -3.60 -14.27 4.88
N GLY A 115 -4.62 -13.52 5.26
CA GLY A 115 -5.43 -12.71 4.36
C GLY A 115 -6.63 -13.47 3.80
N PHE A 116 -7.60 -12.70 3.28
CA PHE A 116 -8.85 -13.22 2.75
C PHE A 116 -9.47 -12.24 1.75
N GLY A 117 -10.38 -12.74 0.93
CA GLY A 117 -11.18 -11.94 0.00
C GLY A 117 -10.68 -11.99 -1.44
N ASP A 118 -11.12 -11.00 -2.22
CA ASP A 118 -10.86 -10.90 -3.66
C ASP A 118 -10.30 -9.52 -3.96
N PHE A 119 -9.12 -9.45 -4.60
CA PHE A 119 -8.45 -8.20 -4.97
C PHE A 119 -9.27 -7.29 -5.88
N LYS A 120 -10.31 -7.81 -6.56
CA LYS A 120 -11.26 -7.02 -7.35
C LYS A 120 -12.47 -6.53 -6.55
N LYS A 121 -12.67 -7.02 -5.32
CA LYS A 121 -13.77 -6.70 -4.41
C LYS A 121 -13.22 -6.28 -3.03
N GLU A 122 -13.79 -6.80 -1.95
CA GLU A 122 -13.25 -6.62 -0.60
C GLU A 122 -12.20 -7.67 -0.28
N PHE A 123 -11.11 -7.23 0.37
CA PHE A 123 -10.06 -8.14 0.82
C PHE A 123 -9.26 -7.53 1.98
N TRP A 124 -8.56 -8.40 2.69
CA TRP A 124 -7.46 -8.11 3.59
C TRP A 124 -6.21 -8.85 3.08
N LEU A 125 -5.11 -8.14 2.84
CA LEU A 125 -3.91 -8.75 2.28
C LEU A 125 -3.36 -9.87 3.16
N GLY A 126 -3.40 -9.69 4.48
CA GLY A 126 -2.85 -10.63 5.47
C GLY A 126 -1.71 -9.99 6.26
N ASN A 127 -1.76 -10.11 7.59
CA ASN A 127 -0.79 -9.47 8.48
C ASN A 127 0.64 -9.93 8.20
N GLU A 128 0.83 -11.22 7.88
CA GLU A 128 2.15 -11.76 7.58
C GLU A 128 2.77 -11.10 6.34
N LYS A 129 1.96 -10.87 5.30
CA LYS A 129 2.38 -10.18 4.07
C LYS A 129 2.63 -8.69 4.31
N ILE A 130 1.77 -8.03 5.10
CA ILE A 130 1.96 -6.63 5.49
C ILE A 130 3.25 -6.47 6.29
N TYR A 131 3.56 -7.39 7.20
CA TYR A 131 4.81 -7.43 7.94
C TYR A 131 6.01 -7.52 6.99
N TYR A 132 5.97 -8.43 6.01
CA TYR A 132 7.04 -8.58 5.02
C TYR A 132 7.30 -7.32 4.21
N ILE A 133 6.23 -6.62 3.79
CA ILE A 133 6.33 -5.43 2.95
C ILE A 133 6.73 -4.20 3.77
N THR A 134 6.24 -4.05 5.00
CA THR A 134 6.54 -2.84 5.79
C THR A 134 7.88 -2.88 6.53
N ASN A 135 8.49 -4.06 6.66
CA ASN A 135 9.79 -4.24 7.34
C ASN A 135 10.98 -4.36 6.37
N GLN A 136 10.80 -4.09 5.07
CA GLN A 136 11.89 -4.02 4.09
C GLN A 136 12.40 -2.60 3.83
N GLY A 137 11.73 -1.58 4.36
CA GLY A 137 12.05 -0.17 4.14
C GLY A 137 11.11 0.74 4.91
N GLN A 138 11.13 2.03 4.60
CA GLN A 138 10.19 3.00 5.17
C GLN A 138 8.93 3.07 4.30
N TYR A 139 7.77 2.88 4.92
CA TYR A 139 6.48 2.92 4.24
C TYR A 139 5.59 3.97 4.87
N SER A 140 4.87 4.68 4.01
CA SER A 140 3.71 5.46 4.39
C SER A 140 2.43 4.65 4.19
N ILE A 141 1.40 4.91 5.01
CA ILE A 141 0.05 4.37 4.82
C ILE A 141 -0.94 5.50 4.61
N ARG A 142 -1.76 5.36 3.58
CA ARG A 142 -2.87 6.24 3.24
C ARG A 142 -4.19 5.51 3.43
N LEU A 143 -5.12 6.19 4.08
CA LEU A 143 -6.48 5.74 4.33
C LEU A 143 -7.40 6.60 3.49
N ASP A 144 -7.94 6.05 2.41
CA ASP A 144 -8.90 6.76 1.56
C ASP A 144 -10.32 6.31 1.91
N MET A 145 -11.20 7.27 2.18
CA MET A 145 -12.55 7.01 2.64
C MET A 145 -13.55 7.83 1.84
N THR A 146 -14.52 7.16 1.21
CA THR A 146 -15.59 7.82 0.47
C THR A 146 -16.90 7.63 1.21
N HIS A 147 -17.57 8.73 1.53
CA HIS A 147 -18.84 8.78 2.21
C HIS A 147 -20.01 8.47 1.24
N SER A 148 -21.16 8.10 1.80
CA SER A 148 -22.37 7.83 1.01
C SER A 148 -22.88 9.04 0.21
N ASN A 149 -22.54 10.25 0.62
CA ASN A 149 -22.85 11.49 -0.10
C ASN A 149 -21.86 11.82 -1.24
N GLY A 150 -20.88 10.94 -1.49
CA GLY A 150 -19.86 11.12 -2.53
C GLY A 150 -18.63 11.92 -2.09
N ASN A 151 -18.61 12.48 -0.87
CA ASN A 151 -17.42 13.18 -0.38
C ASN A 151 -16.32 12.18 -0.04
N SER A 152 -15.09 12.49 -0.44
CA SER A 152 -13.91 11.69 -0.09
C SER A 152 -13.01 12.45 0.88
N SER A 153 -12.46 11.73 1.85
CA SER A 153 -11.45 12.23 2.79
C SER A 153 -10.27 11.26 2.82
N TYR A 154 -9.11 11.74 3.28
CA TYR A 154 -7.95 10.89 3.43
C TYR A 154 -7.09 11.26 4.63
N THR A 155 -6.45 10.25 5.20
CA THR A 155 -5.42 10.40 6.24
C THR A 155 -4.17 9.66 5.82
N LEU A 156 -3.01 10.29 5.98
CA LEU A 156 -1.69 9.77 5.63
C LEU A 156 -0.79 9.75 6.87
N TYR A 157 -0.19 8.60 7.14
CA TYR A 157 0.90 8.45 8.10
C TYR A 157 2.19 8.14 7.33
N ARG A 158 3.24 8.94 7.56
CA ARG A 158 4.51 8.81 6.82
C ARG A 158 5.37 7.63 7.26
N ASN A 159 5.22 7.19 8.51
CA ASN A 159 5.90 6.00 9.00
C ASN A 159 4.84 5.00 9.44
N PHE A 160 4.79 3.85 8.79
CA PHE A 160 3.86 2.76 9.07
C PHE A 160 4.58 1.42 8.95
N TRP A 161 4.49 0.64 10.01
CA TRP A 161 4.90 -0.77 9.98
C TRP A 161 4.21 -1.54 11.11
N ILE A 162 4.26 -2.86 11.02
CA ILE A 162 3.79 -3.76 12.08
C ILE A 162 4.93 -4.69 12.50
N ASP A 163 4.91 -5.13 13.76
CA ASP A 163 5.81 -6.19 14.22
C ASP A 163 5.39 -7.58 13.70
N ASP A 164 6.16 -8.62 14.04
CA ASP A 164 5.86 -10.01 13.70
C ASP A 164 4.68 -10.61 14.51
N GLU A 165 4.35 -11.88 14.21
CA GLU A 165 3.30 -12.60 14.94
C GLU A 165 3.61 -12.78 16.43
N GLY A 166 4.89 -12.94 16.80
CA GLY A 166 5.31 -13.09 18.19
C GLY A 166 4.99 -11.85 19.04
N ALA A 167 5.09 -10.67 18.43
CA ALA A 167 4.66 -9.39 18.98
C ALA A 167 3.20 -9.04 18.63
N LYS A 168 2.42 -9.99 18.09
CA LYS A 168 0.99 -9.86 17.77
C LYS A 168 0.70 -8.77 16.74
N TYR A 169 1.57 -8.59 15.75
CA TYR A 169 1.43 -7.60 14.68
C TYR A 169 1.19 -6.18 15.22
N LYS A 170 1.92 -5.81 16.28
CA LYS A 170 1.79 -4.49 16.93
C LYS A 170 2.02 -3.38 15.90
N LEU A 171 1.09 -2.43 15.86
CA LEU A 171 1.10 -1.30 14.94
C LEU A 171 2.04 -0.20 15.41
N HIS A 172 2.81 0.36 14.47
CA HIS A 172 3.60 1.56 14.64
C HIS A 172 3.22 2.56 13.55
N ILE A 173 2.78 3.75 13.97
CA ILE A 173 2.41 4.85 13.07
C ILE A 173 3.01 6.17 13.55
N SER A 174 3.37 7.04 12.60
CA SER A 174 3.76 8.43 12.88
C SER A 174 2.56 9.30 13.26
N GLU A 175 2.78 10.61 13.39
CA GLU A 175 1.69 11.57 13.41
C GLU A 175 0.91 11.55 12.09
N ALA A 176 -0.41 11.76 12.21
CA ALA A 176 -1.31 11.83 11.07
C ALA A 176 -1.14 13.15 10.32
N SER A 177 -1.23 13.08 9.00
CA SER A 177 -1.32 14.23 8.10
C SER A 177 -2.46 14.01 7.10
N GLY A 178 -3.07 15.07 6.57
CA GLY A 178 -4.17 14.96 5.60
C GLY A 178 -5.47 15.60 6.06
N ILE A 179 -6.52 15.42 5.26
CA ILE A 179 -7.85 16.00 5.49
C ILE A 179 -8.71 14.90 6.10
N ALA A 180 -8.67 14.77 7.42
CA ALA A 180 -9.64 13.96 8.13
C ALA A 180 -11.03 14.59 7.96
N GLY A 181 -12.00 13.84 7.41
CA GLY A 181 -13.39 14.29 7.36
C GLY A 181 -13.87 14.61 8.78
N LYS A 182 -14.36 15.84 8.99
CA LYS A 182 -15.03 16.24 10.23
C LYS A 182 -16.40 15.57 10.35
#